data_AF-A0A962IPH7-F1
#
_entry.id   AF-A0A962IPH7-F1
#
_cell.length_a   1.000
_cell.length_b   1.000
_cell.length_c   1.000
_cell.angle_alpha   90.00
_cell.angle_beta   90.00
_cell.angle_gamma   90.00
#
_symmetry.space_group_name_H-M   'P 1'
#
loop_
_entity.id
_entity.type
_entity.pdbx_description
1 polymer ?
#
loop_
_entity_poly.entity_id
_entity_poly.type
_entity_poly.pdbx_seq_one_letter_code
_entity_poly.pdbx_strand_id
1 'polypeptide(L)'
;MKIFRSIRGRVLYGTLLLALLPLLVAAGVVAYLGYRSASESLTERAQAQLQSIQTVKRDEVGAYLETLQTNLRVIAADPTVLEGMLDLSDNFASAGEGLAVDETAQREALKQYYGGDFVRHYQGRNPGSEVEMASLVDQLSPAAVALQYLYIASNPHPLGSKGDLDSAEAGSEGYRRLHERLHPYMRQVVQQYGYYDVFLIDIDSGNVVYTFYKELDFATSLIDGPWAGTGLSDAFLKARDSGDPGAVQLDDYRTYRPSYDDQAAFFAI
;
A
#
# COMPACT_ATOMS: atom_id res chain seq x y z
N MET A 1 -56.44 -56.65 -6.93
CA MET A 1 -57.43 -55.57 -6.70
C MET A 1 -58.85 -56.10 -6.36
N LYS A 2 -59.00 -57.12 -5.48
CA LYS A 2 -60.32 -57.68 -5.08
C LYS A 2 -60.96 -56.95 -3.88
N ILE A 3 -60.25 -56.02 -3.24
CA ILE A 3 -60.67 -55.31 -2.02
C ILE A 3 -61.66 -54.16 -2.34
N PHE A 4 -61.63 -53.61 -3.56
CA PHE A 4 -62.50 -52.49 -3.98
C PHE A 4 -63.95 -52.87 -4.33
N ARG A 5 -64.26 -54.17 -4.35
CA ARG A 5 -65.61 -54.67 -4.69
C ARG A 5 -66.52 -54.88 -3.49
N SER A 6 -66.03 -54.89 -2.25
CA SER A 6 -66.86 -54.99 -1.04
C SER A 6 -67.18 -53.61 -0.44
N ILE A 7 -68.39 -53.42 0.08
CA ILE A 7 -68.85 -52.17 0.72
C ILE A 7 -67.90 -51.76 1.86
N ARG A 8 -67.43 -52.75 2.64
CA ARG A 8 -66.49 -52.56 3.75
C ARG A 8 -65.15 -51.97 3.30
N GLY A 9 -64.63 -52.40 2.14
CA GLY A 9 -63.39 -51.85 1.57
C GLY A 9 -63.55 -50.38 1.16
N ARG A 10 -64.66 -50.04 0.50
CA ARG A 10 -64.94 -48.65 0.06
C ARG A 10 -65.09 -47.68 1.23
N VAL A 11 -65.77 -48.09 2.30
CA VAL A 11 -65.91 -47.27 3.52
C VAL A 11 -64.55 -47.09 4.20
N LEU A 12 -63.76 -48.16 4.35
CA LEU A 12 -62.44 -48.09 4.97
C LEU A 12 -61.50 -47.13 4.21
N TYR A 13 -61.39 -47.25 2.88
CA TYR A 13 -60.56 -46.35 2.07
C TYR A 13 -61.06 -44.90 2.11
N GLY A 14 -62.38 -44.69 2.06
CA GLY A 14 -62.98 -43.36 2.18
C GLY A 14 -62.61 -42.69 3.50
N THR A 15 -62.74 -43.40 4.62
CA THR A 15 -62.34 -42.88 5.95
C THR A 15 -60.83 -42.66 6.07
N LEU A 16 -60.02 -43.54 5.49
CA LEU A 16 -58.56 -43.44 5.54
C LEU A 16 -58.05 -42.25 4.72
N LEU A 17 -58.62 -42.04 3.52
CA LEU A 17 -58.32 -40.88 2.67
C LEU A 17 -58.75 -39.57 3.34
N LEU A 18 -59.95 -39.56 3.95
CA LEU A 18 -60.50 -38.36 4.60
C LEU A 18 -59.72 -37.98 5.87
N ALA A 19 -59.04 -38.94 6.52
CA ALA A 19 -58.14 -38.67 7.64
C ALA A 19 -56.70 -38.34 7.21
N LEU A 20 -56.13 -39.06 6.23
CA LEU A 20 -54.73 -38.90 5.85
C LEU A 20 -54.47 -37.69 4.96
N LEU A 21 -55.40 -37.34 4.07
CA LEU A 21 -55.19 -36.23 3.13
C LEU A 21 -55.11 -34.87 3.86
N PRO A 22 -56.02 -34.53 4.78
CA PRO A 22 -55.90 -33.30 5.58
C PRO A 22 -54.63 -33.29 6.44
N LEU A 23 -54.23 -34.44 6.99
CA LEU A 23 -53.01 -34.57 7.78
C LEU A 23 -51.76 -34.27 6.94
N LEU A 24 -51.66 -34.82 5.73
CA LEU A 24 -50.55 -34.56 4.81
C LEU A 24 -50.52 -33.09 4.35
N VAL A 25 -51.67 -32.51 4.06
CA VAL A 25 -51.76 -31.08 3.69
C VAL A 25 -51.32 -30.19 4.86
N ALA A 26 -51.83 -30.46 6.07
CA ALA A 26 -51.43 -29.70 7.26
C ALA A 26 -49.93 -29.83 7.54
N ALA A 27 -49.38 -31.05 7.46
CA ALA A 27 -47.95 -31.29 7.60
C ALA A 27 -47.14 -30.54 6.54
N GLY A 28 -47.59 -30.54 5.28
CA GLY A 28 -46.95 -29.79 4.19
C GLY A 28 -46.97 -28.28 4.39
N VAL A 29 -48.10 -27.72 4.85
CA VAL A 29 -48.23 -26.30 5.16
C VAL A 29 -47.33 -25.91 6.33
N VAL A 30 -47.32 -26.69 7.43
CA VAL A 30 -46.45 -26.43 8.58
C VAL A 30 -44.98 -26.56 8.18
N ALA A 31 -44.61 -27.58 7.39
CA ALA A 31 -43.26 -27.73 6.89
C ALA A 31 -42.84 -26.56 6.00
N TYR A 32 -43.73 -26.08 5.12
CA TYR A 32 -43.47 -24.93 4.26
C TYR A 32 -43.33 -23.62 5.04
N LEU A 33 -44.24 -23.35 5.99
CA LEU A 33 -44.18 -22.17 6.86
C LEU A 33 -42.93 -22.23 7.77
N GLY A 34 -42.61 -23.40 8.31
CA GLY A 34 -41.42 -23.63 9.12
C GLY A 34 -40.14 -23.44 8.31
N TYR A 35 -40.08 -23.98 7.09
CA TYR A 35 -38.95 -23.78 6.18
C TYR A 35 -38.77 -22.31 5.82
N ARG A 36 -39.85 -21.62 5.45
CA ARG A 36 -39.81 -20.19 5.10
C ARG A 36 -39.36 -19.34 6.28
N SER A 37 -39.96 -19.54 7.47
CA SER A 37 -39.60 -18.81 8.68
C SER A 37 -38.16 -19.07 9.13
N ALA A 38 -37.70 -20.32 9.03
CA ALA A 38 -36.31 -20.67 9.32
C ALA A 38 -35.35 -20.02 8.33
N SER A 39 -35.67 -20.04 7.03
CA SER A 39 -34.86 -19.39 6.00
C SER A 39 -34.79 -17.89 6.21
N GLU A 40 -35.92 -17.21 6.41
CA GLU A 40 -35.97 -15.76 6.68
C GLU A 40 -35.13 -15.40 7.92
N SER A 41 -35.31 -16.14 9.03
CA SER A 41 -34.55 -15.90 10.26
C SER A 41 -33.04 -16.13 10.10
N LEU A 42 -32.64 -17.15 9.33
CA LEU A 42 -31.23 -17.42 9.04
C LEU A 42 -30.62 -16.33 8.16
N THR A 43 -31.35 -15.85 7.17
CA THR A 43 -30.93 -14.74 6.30
C THR A 43 -30.78 -13.45 7.11
N GLU A 44 -31.76 -13.09 7.94
CA GLU A 44 -31.68 -11.91 8.82
C GLU A 44 -30.47 -11.98 9.75
N ARG A 45 -30.22 -13.14 10.36
CA ARG A 45 -29.03 -13.35 11.21
C ARG A 45 -27.73 -13.20 10.45
N ALA A 46 -27.63 -13.77 9.24
CA ALA A 46 -26.45 -13.65 8.40
C ALA A 46 -26.19 -12.19 8.01
N GLN A 47 -27.24 -11.44 7.65
CA GLN A 47 -27.13 -10.02 7.32
C GLN A 47 -26.71 -9.17 8.54
N ALA A 48 -27.35 -9.38 9.69
CA ALA A 48 -27.00 -8.68 10.93
C ALA A 48 -25.54 -8.98 11.35
N GLN A 49 -25.08 -10.22 11.17
CA GLN A 49 -23.69 -10.60 11.44
C GLN A 49 -22.73 -9.89 10.48
N LEU A 50 -23.02 -9.85 9.17
CA LEU A 50 -22.18 -9.15 8.20
C LEU A 50 -22.12 -7.65 8.46
N GLN A 51 -23.23 -7.02 8.81
CA GLN A 51 -23.28 -5.60 9.20
C GLN A 51 -22.46 -5.33 10.47
N SER A 52 -22.54 -6.22 11.46
CA SER A 52 -21.72 -6.13 12.67
C SER A 52 -20.23 -6.22 12.33
N ILE A 53 -19.83 -7.21 11.52
CA ILE A 53 -18.44 -7.36 11.06
C ILE A 53 -17.98 -6.13 10.28
N GLN A 54 -18.81 -5.62 9.36
CA GLN A 54 -18.50 -4.42 8.58
C GLN A 54 -18.30 -3.20 9.48
N THR A 55 -19.15 -3.02 10.49
CA THR A 55 -19.06 -1.89 11.43
C THR A 55 -17.78 -1.99 12.27
N VAL A 56 -17.51 -3.18 12.83
CA VAL A 56 -16.27 -3.43 13.58
C VAL A 56 -15.04 -3.17 12.73
N LYS A 57 -15.04 -3.64 11.47
CA LYS A 57 -13.90 -3.41 10.56
C LYS A 57 -13.74 -1.96 10.16
N ARG A 58 -14.82 -1.22 9.94
CA ARG A 58 -14.78 0.22 9.69
C ARG A 58 -14.13 0.95 10.87
N ASP A 59 -14.57 0.64 12.10
CA ASP A 59 -14.08 1.30 13.30
C ASP A 59 -12.60 0.94 13.57
N GLU A 60 -12.22 -0.32 13.33
CA GLU A 60 -10.82 -0.79 13.41
C GLU A 60 -9.90 -0.08 12.41
N VAL A 61 -10.33 0.03 11.14
CA VAL A 61 -9.58 0.76 10.11
C VAL A 61 -9.49 2.25 10.46
N GLY A 62 -10.59 2.86 10.92
CA GLY A 62 -10.59 4.26 11.35
C GLY A 62 -9.58 4.52 12.46
N ALA A 63 -9.61 3.71 13.53
CA ALA A 63 -8.67 3.83 14.64
C ALA A 63 -7.21 3.60 14.20
N TYR A 64 -6.97 2.68 13.25
CA TYR A 64 -5.64 2.48 12.68
C TYR A 64 -5.14 3.71 11.93
N LEU A 65 -5.96 4.31 11.05
CA LEU A 65 -5.57 5.52 10.32
C LEU A 65 -5.35 6.71 11.26
N GLU A 66 -6.18 6.89 12.30
CA GLU A 66 -5.96 7.89 13.35
C GLU A 66 -4.64 7.70 14.08
N THR A 67 -4.26 6.43 14.33
CA THR A 67 -2.96 6.09 14.93
C THR A 67 -1.81 6.46 14.01
N LEU A 68 -1.90 6.15 12.71
CA LEU A 68 -0.87 6.53 11.73
C LEU A 68 -0.71 8.06 11.65
N GLN A 69 -1.81 8.81 11.60
CA GLN A 69 -1.75 10.28 11.60
C GLN A 69 -1.11 10.83 12.88
N THR A 70 -1.44 10.24 14.03
CA THR A 70 -0.87 10.66 15.33
C THR A 70 0.63 10.38 15.38
N ASN A 71 1.05 9.19 14.95
CA ASN A 71 2.47 8.83 14.88
C ASN A 71 3.23 9.75 13.92
N LEU A 72 2.66 10.04 12.74
CA LEU A 72 3.27 10.93 11.76
C LEU A 72 3.49 12.34 12.33
N ARG A 73 2.52 12.90 13.08
CA ARG A 73 2.69 14.19 13.77
C ARG A 73 3.85 14.17 14.77
N VAL A 74 4.01 13.06 15.50
CA VAL A 74 5.12 12.91 16.47
C VAL A 74 6.46 12.83 15.73
N ILE A 75 6.54 12.06 14.66
CA ILE A 75 7.76 11.90 13.85
C ILE A 75 8.15 13.23 13.21
N ALA A 76 7.19 13.94 12.60
CA ALA A 76 7.44 15.23 11.95
C ALA A 76 7.87 16.32 12.94
N ALA A 77 7.44 16.23 14.21
CA ALA A 77 7.86 17.14 15.26
C ALA A 77 9.18 16.72 15.94
N ASP A 78 9.78 15.57 15.58
CA ASP A 78 11.03 15.11 16.16
C ASP A 78 12.21 15.96 15.67
N PRO A 79 13.03 16.56 16.55
CA PRO A 79 14.16 17.37 16.16
C PRO A 79 15.16 16.65 15.25
N THR A 80 15.35 15.33 15.43
CA THR A 80 16.23 14.51 14.59
C THR A 80 15.75 14.47 13.14
N VAL A 81 14.43 14.44 12.95
CA VAL A 81 13.79 14.42 11.64
C VAL A 81 13.85 15.81 11.00
N LEU A 82 13.53 16.86 11.76
CA LEU A 82 13.59 18.24 11.29
C LEU A 82 15.01 18.66 10.89
N GLU A 83 16.00 18.42 11.75
CA GLU A 83 17.41 18.69 11.45
C GLU A 83 17.90 17.81 10.29
N GLY A 84 17.54 16.52 10.30
CA GLY A 84 17.89 15.59 9.24
C GLY A 84 17.36 16.01 7.86
N MET A 85 16.11 16.48 7.80
CA MET A 85 15.49 16.97 6.56
C MET A 85 16.22 18.21 6.02
N LEU A 86 16.50 19.19 6.87
CA LEU A 86 17.21 20.42 6.47
C LEU A 86 18.64 20.10 6.00
N ASP A 87 19.40 19.36 6.83
CA ASP A 87 20.80 19.02 6.53
C ASP A 87 20.91 18.21 5.23
N LEU A 88 20.01 17.24 5.01
CA LEU A 88 19.99 16.44 3.78
C LEU A 88 19.63 17.27 2.56
N SER A 89 18.67 18.19 2.68
CA SER A 89 18.28 19.08 1.58
C SER A 89 19.43 20.00 1.18
N ASP A 90 20.13 20.59 2.15
CA ASP A 90 21.30 21.44 1.91
C ASP A 90 22.46 20.69 1.22
N ASN A 91 22.60 19.39 1.48
CA ASN A 91 23.67 18.55 0.93
C ASN A 91 23.20 17.71 -0.28
N PHE A 92 21.95 17.86 -0.72
CA PHE A 92 21.37 17.02 -1.78
C PHE A 92 22.07 17.26 -3.12
N ALA A 93 22.23 18.53 -3.51
CA ALA A 93 22.80 18.91 -4.80
C ALA A 93 24.26 18.47 -4.97
N SER A 94 25.04 18.46 -3.89
CA SER A 94 26.45 18.05 -3.88
C SER A 94 26.64 16.56 -3.59
N ALA A 95 25.57 15.77 -3.46
CA ALA A 95 25.65 14.38 -3.02
C ALA A 95 26.62 13.50 -3.86
N GLY A 96 26.71 13.79 -5.16
CA GLY A 96 27.59 13.09 -6.10
C GLY A 96 29.02 13.62 -6.20
N GLU A 97 29.36 14.71 -5.52
CA GLU A 97 30.71 15.26 -5.55
C GLU A 97 31.74 14.24 -5.01
N GLY A 98 32.88 14.13 -5.69
CA GLY A 98 33.95 13.21 -5.31
C GLY A 98 33.75 11.76 -5.76
N LEU A 99 32.67 11.44 -6.50
CA LEU A 99 32.54 10.13 -7.13
C LEU A 99 33.59 9.91 -8.21
N ALA A 100 34.30 8.78 -8.14
CA ALA A 100 35.27 8.38 -9.16
C ALA A 100 34.60 7.89 -10.46
N VAL A 101 33.35 7.42 -10.36
CA VAL A 101 32.56 6.97 -11.50
C VAL A 101 31.90 8.19 -12.11
N ASP A 102 32.11 8.43 -13.41
CA ASP A 102 31.49 9.56 -14.10
C ASP A 102 29.96 9.38 -14.27
N GLU A 103 29.26 10.47 -14.50
CA GLU A 103 27.80 10.47 -14.63
C GLU A 103 27.30 9.57 -15.77
N THR A 104 28.06 9.39 -16.85
CA THR A 104 27.66 8.54 -17.98
C THR A 104 27.62 7.07 -17.55
N ALA A 105 28.65 6.61 -16.84
CA ALA A 105 28.70 5.28 -16.28
C ALA A 105 27.63 5.06 -15.19
N GLN A 106 27.35 6.08 -14.36
CA GLN A 106 26.26 6.03 -13.38
C GLN A 106 24.90 5.86 -14.05
N ARG A 107 24.60 6.67 -15.08
CA ARG A 107 23.35 6.57 -15.86
C ARG A 107 23.22 5.21 -16.54
N GLU A 108 24.29 4.68 -17.10
CA GLU A 108 24.27 3.35 -17.71
C GLU A 108 23.95 2.25 -16.69
N ALA A 109 24.55 2.29 -15.49
CA ALA A 109 24.23 1.37 -14.41
C ALA A 109 22.75 1.49 -13.98
N LEU A 110 22.21 2.71 -13.91
CA LEU A 110 20.80 2.93 -13.61
C LEU A 110 19.89 2.43 -14.73
N LYS A 111 20.24 2.62 -16.01
CA LYS A 111 19.46 2.08 -17.14
C LYS A 111 19.40 0.56 -17.09
N GLN A 112 20.50 -0.09 -16.73
CA GLN A 112 20.53 -1.54 -16.52
C GLN A 112 19.67 -1.97 -15.33
N TYR A 113 19.67 -1.22 -14.23
CA TYR A 113 18.82 -1.49 -13.08
C TYR A 113 17.32 -1.31 -13.42
N TYR A 114 16.94 -0.17 -14.01
CA TYR A 114 15.57 0.16 -14.39
C TYR A 114 15.03 -0.80 -15.45
N GLY A 115 15.78 -1.02 -16.54
CA GLY A 115 15.37 -1.87 -17.66
C GLY A 115 15.55 -3.37 -17.40
N GLY A 116 16.35 -3.75 -16.40
CA GLY A 116 16.68 -5.13 -16.08
C GLY A 116 16.04 -5.59 -14.78
N ASP A 117 16.69 -5.29 -13.66
CA ASP A 117 16.30 -5.82 -12.34
C ASP A 117 14.90 -5.38 -11.90
N PHE A 118 14.60 -4.10 -12.07
CA PHE A 118 13.27 -3.55 -11.74
C PHE A 118 12.19 -4.15 -12.65
N VAL A 119 12.35 -4.11 -13.98
CA VAL A 119 11.37 -4.68 -14.95
C VAL A 119 11.15 -6.17 -14.70
N ARG A 120 12.20 -6.94 -14.40
CA ARG A 120 12.07 -8.37 -14.11
C ARG A 120 11.24 -8.61 -12.85
N HIS A 121 11.45 -7.83 -11.80
CA HIS A 121 10.64 -7.92 -10.58
C HIS A 121 9.20 -7.47 -10.82
N TYR A 122 9.02 -6.36 -11.55
CA TYR A 122 7.72 -5.84 -11.95
C TYR A 122 6.89 -6.89 -12.69
N GLN A 123 7.46 -7.56 -13.70
CA GLN A 123 6.78 -8.60 -14.47
C GLN A 123 6.42 -9.83 -13.63
N GLY A 124 7.23 -10.15 -12.61
CA GLY A 124 6.93 -11.22 -11.66
C GLY A 124 5.69 -10.93 -10.82
N ARG A 125 5.43 -9.65 -10.50
CA ARG A 125 4.26 -9.21 -9.73
C ARG A 125 3.04 -8.89 -10.61
N ASN A 126 3.29 -8.49 -11.85
CA ASN A 126 2.27 -8.08 -12.83
C ASN A 126 2.39 -8.92 -14.12
N PRO A 127 1.98 -10.21 -14.11
CA PRO A 127 2.11 -11.07 -15.27
C PRO A 127 1.39 -10.50 -16.50
N GLY A 128 2.09 -10.46 -17.63
CA GLY A 128 1.54 -9.96 -18.91
C GLY A 128 1.60 -8.44 -19.09
N SER A 129 2.19 -7.70 -18.15
CA SER A 129 2.42 -6.26 -18.28
C SER A 129 3.84 -5.97 -18.80
N GLU A 130 3.94 -5.17 -19.86
CA GLU A 130 5.21 -4.68 -20.40
C GLU A 130 5.41 -3.21 -20.04
N VAL A 131 6.61 -2.87 -19.58
CA VAL A 131 6.94 -1.53 -19.10
C VAL A 131 8.32 -1.14 -19.58
N GLU A 132 8.45 0.10 -20.06
CA GLU A 132 9.73 0.68 -20.44
C GLU A 132 10.12 1.66 -19.34
N MET A 133 11.25 1.41 -18.67
CA MET A 133 11.69 2.16 -17.49
C MET A 133 13.06 2.79 -17.69
N ALA A 134 13.89 2.29 -18.60
CA ALA A 134 15.26 2.75 -18.75
C ALA A 134 15.33 4.21 -19.24
N SER A 135 14.36 4.65 -20.06
CA SER A 135 14.31 6.06 -20.50
C SER A 135 14.03 7.05 -19.37
N LEU A 136 13.44 6.63 -18.25
CA LEU A 136 13.19 7.52 -17.10
C LEU A 136 14.49 8.04 -16.49
N VAL A 137 15.59 7.31 -16.64
CA VAL A 137 16.92 7.74 -16.18
C VAL A 137 17.34 9.04 -16.85
N ASP A 138 16.89 9.31 -18.08
CA ASP A 138 17.24 10.53 -18.82
C ASP A 138 16.57 11.79 -18.23
N GLN A 139 15.54 11.64 -17.41
CA GLN A 139 14.86 12.73 -16.71
C GLN A 139 15.50 13.06 -15.34
N LEU A 140 16.44 12.24 -14.87
CA LEU A 140 17.07 12.42 -13.56
C LEU A 140 18.09 13.57 -13.57
N SER A 141 18.04 14.39 -12.53
CA SER A 141 19.07 15.40 -12.24
C SER A 141 20.41 14.73 -11.91
N PRO A 142 21.56 15.44 -12.02
CA PRO A 142 22.85 14.88 -11.64
C PRO A 142 22.90 14.36 -10.19
N ALA A 143 22.26 15.07 -9.25
CA ALA A 143 22.14 14.63 -7.86
C ALA A 143 21.31 13.34 -7.73
N ALA A 144 20.19 13.26 -8.45
CA ALA A 144 19.34 12.07 -8.48
C ALA A 144 20.08 10.84 -9.05
N VAL A 145 20.84 11.03 -10.13
CA VAL A 145 21.68 9.98 -10.72
C VAL A 145 22.71 9.49 -9.71
N ALA A 146 23.42 10.40 -9.05
CA ALA A 146 24.45 10.02 -8.07
C ALA A 146 23.86 9.28 -6.86
N LEU A 147 22.76 9.78 -6.30
CA LEU A 147 22.11 9.19 -5.14
C LEU A 147 21.49 7.83 -5.46
N GLN A 148 20.77 7.69 -6.57
CA GLN A 148 20.23 6.39 -6.96
C GLN A 148 21.35 5.42 -7.35
N TYR A 149 22.42 5.88 -7.99
CA TYR A 149 23.58 5.03 -8.23
C TYR A 149 24.10 4.46 -6.91
N LEU A 150 24.39 5.30 -5.93
CA LEU A 150 24.95 4.92 -4.63
C LEU A 150 24.05 3.99 -3.81
N TYR A 151 22.77 4.35 -3.68
CA TYR A 151 21.86 3.69 -2.73
C TYR A 151 20.95 2.64 -3.36
N ILE A 152 20.89 2.54 -4.71
CA ILE A 152 20.07 1.55 -5.41
C ILE A 152 20.93 0.63 -6.27
N ALA A 153 21.59 1.18 -7.30
CA ALA A 153 22.28 0.36 -8.30
C ALA A 153 23.58 -0.29 -7.77
N SER A 154 24.43 0.47 -7.06
CA SER A 154 25.67 -0.04 -6.46
C SER A 154 25.47 -0.60 -5.05
N ASN A 155 24.25 -0.55 -4.53
CA ASN A 155 23.94 -1.05 -3.19
C ASN A 155 24.00 -2.59 -3.20
N PRO A 156 24.85 -3.22 -2.35
CA PRO A 156 25.09 -4.66 -2.35
C PRO A 156 23.88 -5.48 -1.85
N HIS A 157 22.93 -4.84 -1.17
CA HIS A 157 21.73 -5.51 -0.71
C HIS A 157 20.80 -5.84 -1.89
N PRO A 158 20.06 -6.97 -1.83
CA PRO A 158 19.12 -7.34 -2.88
C PRO A 158 17.97 -6.33 -3.03
N LEU A 159 17.28 -6.43 -4.16
CA LEU A 159 16.02 -5.70 -4.39
C LEU A 159 15.03 -6.04 -3.26
N GLY A 160 14.38 -5.01 -2.73
CA GLY A 160 13.46 -5.11 -1.60
C GLY A 160 14.12 -5.03 -0.21
N SER A 161 15.45 -4.87 -0.14
CA SER A 161 16.17 -4.63 1.11
C SER A 161 17.26 -3.57 0.96
N LYS A 162 17.08 -2.63 0.02
CA LYS A 162 18.05 -1.55 -0.23
C LYS A 162 18.19 -0.61 0.97
N GLY A 163 17.12 -0.46 1.76
CA GLY A 163 17.14 0.19 3.06
C GLY A 163 17.99 -0.48 4.15
N ASP A 164 18.70 -1.57 3.88
CA ASP A 164 19.65 -2.15 4.84
C ASP A 164 21.05 -1.52 4.77
N LEU A 165 21.29 -0.67 3.78
CA LEU A 165 22.55 0.04 3.64
C LEU A 165 22.61 1.27 4.56
N ASP A 166 23.35 1.16 5.67
CA ASP A 166 23.51 2.27 6.61
C ASP A 166 24.32 3.45 6.03
N SER A 167 25.36 3.16 5.25
CA SER A 167 26.24 4.18 4.64
C SER A 167 26.78 3.67 3.30
N ALA A 168 26.82 4.55 2.29
CA ALA A 168 27.49 4.23 1.02
C ALA A 168 29.02 4.21 1.17
N GLU A 169 29.77 3.55 0.29
CA GLU A 169 31.25 3.56 0.37
C GLU A 169 31.90 4.77 -0.31
N ALA A 170 31.13 5.52 -1.12
CA ALA A 170 31.59 6.64 -1.92
C ALA A 170 30.55 7.77 -1.97
N GLY A 171 30.92 8.88 -2.63
CA GLY A 171 30.10 10.09 -2.75
C GLY A 171 30.51 11.16 -1.75
N SER A 172 29.74 12.25 -1.71
CA SER A 172 30.06 13.38 -0.85
C SER A 172 30.01 12.98 0.62
N GLU A 173 30.99 13.45 1.39
CA GLU A 173 31.04 13.16 2.82
C GLU A 173 29.89 13.84 3.59
N GLY A 174 29.38 14.97 3.08
CA GLY A 174 28.26 15.72 3.65
C GLY A 174 26.99 14.88 3.69
N TYR A 175 26.43 14.55 2.52
CA TYR A 175 25.21 13.76 2.43
C TYR A 175 25.36 12.39 3.11
N ARG A 176 26.48 11.69 2.88
CA ARG A 176 26.70 10.34 3.39
C ARG A 176 26.68 10.26 4.91
N ARG A 177 27.36 11.17 5.62
CA ARG A 177 27.36 11.19 7.10
C ARG A 177 25.97 11.52 7.67
N LEU A 178 25.23 12.39 7.01
CA LEU A 178 23.88 12.74 7.40
C LEU A 178 22.94 11.54 7.26
N HIS A 179 23.03 10.84 6.13
CA HIS A 179 22.33 9.57 5.93
C HIS A 179 22.71 8.56 7.02
N GLU A 180 24.00 8.30 7.23
CA GLU A 180 24.51 7.34 8.22
C GLU A 180 24.03 7.63 9.66
N ARG A 181 23.87 8.91 10.01
CA ARG A 181 23.34 9.34 11.31
C ARG A 181 21.81 9.18 11.42
N LEU A 182 21.07 9.55 10.38
CA LEU A 182 19.60 9.55 10.39
C LEU A 182 19.01 8.15 10.16
N HIS A 183 19.66 7.34 9.34
CA HIS A 183 19.10 6.11 8.79
C HIS A 183 18.76 5.05 9.86
N PRO A 184 19.58 4.81 10.92
CA PRO A 184 19.21 3.89 11.99
C PRO A 184 17.94 4.31 12.76
N TYR A 185 17.72 5.62 12.95
CA TYR A 185 16.51 6.14 13.57
C TYR A 185 15.29 5.89 12.68
N MET A 186 15.38 6.21 11.39
CA MET A 186 14.30 5.96 10.43
C MET A 186 13.96 4.47 10.26
N ARG A 187 14.97 3.59 10.35
CA ARG A 187 14.75 2.14 10.42
C ARG A 187 13.85 1.77 11.60
N GLN A 188 14.08 2.35 12.78
CA GLN A 188 13.23 2.14 13.95
C GLN A 188 11.82 2.70 13.73
N VAL A 189 11.69 3.87 13.10
CA VAL A 189 10.38 4.45 12.74
C VAL A 189 9.59 3.47 11.86
N VAL A 190 10.17 2.98 10.78
CA VAL A 190 9.53 2.02 9.86
C VAL A 190 9.14 0.73 10.60
N GLN A 191 10.06 0.15 11.37
CA GLN A 191 9.84 -1.13 12.05
C GLN A 191 8.83 -1.05 13.21
N GLN A 192 8.84 0.03 13.99
CA GLN A 192 7.99 0.17 15.18
C GLN A 192 6.57 0.64 14.84
N TYR A 193 6.43 1.54 13.88
CA TYR A 193 5.13 2.10 13.50
C TYR A 193 4.46 1.34 12.34
N GLY A 194 5.16 0.40 11.72
CA GLY A 194 4.62 -0.47 10.67
C GLY A 194 4.39 0.24 9.34
N TYR A 195 5.13 1.32 9.07
CA TYR A 195 5.15 1.95 7.75
C TYR A 195 5.88 1.03 6.77
N TYR A 196 5.44 1.05 5.50
CA TYR A 196 6.21 0.41 4.43
C TYR A 196 7.49 1.21 4.13
N ASP A 197 7.34 2.53 4.02
CA ASP A 197 8.42 3.48 3.77
C ASP A 197 8.11 4.83 4.45
N VAL A 198 9.15 5.64 4.64
CA VAL A 198 9.07 7.01 5.16
C VAL A 198 9.91 7.90 4.27
N PHE A 199 9.32 9.01 3.83
CA PHE A 199 9.94 9.97 2.91
C PHE A 199 10.25 11.28 3.63
N LEU A 200 11.42 11.86 3.38
CA LEU A 200 11.67 13.29 3.62
C LEU A 200 11.76 13.96 2.26
N ILE A 201 10.97 15.02 2.07
CA ILE A 201 10.77 15.67 0.78
C ILE A 201 11.02 17.16 0.97
N ASP A 202 11.97 17.70 0.21
CA ASP A 202 12.25 19.13 0.21
C ASP A 202 11.03 19.90 -0.31
N ILE A 203 10.56 20.88 0.46
CA ILE A 203 9.27 21.53 0.23
C ILE A 203 9.26 22.42 -1.02
N ASP A 204 10.41 23.01 -1.35
CA ASP A 204 10.54 23.98 -2.44
C ASP A 204 10.79 23.28 -3.78
N SER A 205 11.71 22.32 -3.80
CA SER A 205 12.08 21.58 -5.02
C SER A 205 11.22 20.36 -5.28
N GLY A 206 10.55 19.83 -4.26
CA GLY A 206 9.82 18.56 -4.33
C GLY A 206 10.71 17.32 -4.39
N ASN A 207 12.03 17.46 -4.20
CA ASN A 207 12.95 16.34 -4.24
C ASN A 207 12.75 15.42 -3.04
N VAL A 208 12.65 14.11 -3.28
CA VAL A 208 12.70 13.09 -2.23
C VAL A 208 14.13 12.96 -1.72
N VAL A 209 14.51 13.82 -0.77
CA VAL A 209 15.87 13.87 -0.21
C VAL A 209 16.20 12.65 0.66
N TYR A 210 15.18 11.90 1.10
CA TYR A 210 15.34 10.62 1.80
C TYR A 210 14.13 9.72 1.60
N THR A 211 14.36 8.42 1.44
CA THR A 211 13.39 7.34 1.72
C THR A 211 14.10 6.26 2.50
N PHE A 212 13.40 5.46 3.31
CA PHE A 212 14.00 4.29 3.93
C PHE A 212 14.21 3.16 2.90
N TYR A 213 13.17 2.79 2.14
CA TYR A 213 13.16 1.59 1.30
C TYR A 213 14.04 1.71 0.04
N LYS A 214 14.32 2.94 -0.41
CA LYS A 214 15.16 3.27 -1.59
C LYS A 214 14.64 2.65 -2.89
N GLU A 215 13.44 3.05 -3.28
CA GLU A 215 12.85 2.73 -4.59
C GLU A 215 13.13 3.81 -5.65
N LEU A 216 12.53 3.68 -6.83
CA LEU A 216 12.79 4.56 -7.96
C LEU A 216 12.31 6.00 -7.76
N ASP A 217 11.51 6.26 -6.72
CA ASP A 217 11.11 7.62 -6.31
C ASP A 217 12.20 8.38 -5.57
N PHE A 218 13.17 7.68 -4.99
CA PHE A 218 14.26 8.28 -4.23
C PHE A 218 15.04 9.28 -5.08
N ALA A 219 15.30 10.44 -4.52
CA ALA A 219 16.04 11.54 -5.14
C ALA A 219 15.39 12.14 -6.41
N THR A 220 14.14 11.80 -6.71
CA THR A 220 13.38 12.43 -7.81
C THR A 220 12.53 13.59 -7.29
N SER A 221 12.15 14.53 -8.18
CA SER A 221 11.18 15.57 -7.85
C SER A 221 9.75 15.08 -8.04
N LEU A 222 8.91 15.35 -7.04
CA LEU A 222 7.46 15.12 -7.09
C LEU A 222 6.70 16.25 -7.78
N ILE A 223 7.36 17.34 -8.17
CA ILE A 223 6.75 18.49 -8.86
C ILE A 223 6.87 18.32 -10.38
N ASP A 224 8.08 18.03 -10.88
CA ASP A 224 8.40 18.01 -12.30
C ASP A 224 9.25 16.80 -12.72
N GLY A 225 9.43 15.81 -11.84
CA GLY A 225 10.13 14.56 -12.13
C GLY A 225 9.24 13.42 -12.63
N PRO A 226 9.82 12.21 -12.80
CA PRO A 226 9.13 11.05 -13.38
C PRO A 226 7.86 10.59 -12.66
N TRP A 227 7.73 10.96 -11.38
CA TRP A 227 6.64 10.55 -10.50
C TRP A 227 5.70 11.70 -10.11
N ALA A 228 5.76 12.82 -10.83
CA ALA A 228 4.76 13.87 -10.71
C ALA A 228 3.36 13.32 -11.05
N GLY A 229 2.34 13.72 -10.27
CA GLY A 229 0.96 13.26 -10.43
C GLY A 229 0.68 11.85 -9.88
N THR A 230 1.63 11.24 -9.17
CA THR A 230 1.44 9.98 -8.44
C THR A 230 0.89 10.20 -7.02
N GLY A 231 0.63 9.10 -6.29
CA GLY A 231 0.14 9.07 -4.90
C GLY A 231 0.91 9.99 -3.98
N LEU A 232 2.22 9.77 -3.99
CA LEU A 232 3.17 10.49 -3.20
C LEU A 232 3.22 11.98 -3.57
N SER A 233 3.16 12.29 -4.88
CA SER A 233 3.12 13.66 -5.39
C SER A 233 1.87 14.41 -4.92
N ASP A 234 0.68 13.83 -5.03
CA ASP A 234 -0.55 14.50 -4.59
C ASP A 234 -0.61 14.69 -3.08
N ALA A 235 -0.14 13.70 -2.28
CA ALA A 235 -0.02 13.86 -0.83
C ALA A 235 0.92 15.00 -0.45
N PHE A 236 2.11 15.05 -1.08
CA PHE A 236 3.09 16.12 -0.89
C PHE A 236 2.52 17.49 -1.25
N LEU A 237 1.92 17.63 -2.43
CA LEU A 237 1.35 18.90 -2.90
C LEU A 237 0.22 19.38 -1.97
N LYS A 238 -0.66 18.48 -1.53
CA LYS A 238 -1.70 18.80 -0.52
C LYS A 238 -1.08 19.30 0.78
N ALA A 239 -0.02 18.66 1.28
CA ALA A 239 0.62 19.05 2.55
C ALA A 239 1.27 20.43 2.42
N ARG A 240 2.08 20.62 1.37
CA ARG A 240 2.70 21.90 1.02
C ARG A 240 1.68 23.03 0.90
N ASP A 241 0.59 22.79 0.18
CA ASP A 241 -0.43 23.81 -0.11
C ASP A 241 -1.37 24.08 1.08
N SER A 242 -1.36 23.21 2.11
CA SER A 242 -2.18 23.39 3.31
C SER A 242 -1.73 24.59 4.17
N GLY A 243 -0.42 24.86 4.19
CA GLY A 243 0.18 25.90 5.03
C GLY A 243 0.08 25.67 6.54
N ASP A 244 -0.43 24.52 6.99
CA ASP A 244 -0.55 24.14 8.41
C ASP A 244 0.42 22.99 8.74
N PRO A 245 1.50 23.26 9.50
CA PRO A 245 2.50 22.25 9.89
C PRO A 245 1.96 21.06 10.70
N GLY A 246 0.70 21.12 11.17
CA GLY A 246 0.04 20.02 11.89
C GLY A 246 -0.96 19.23 11.03
N ALA A 247 -1.24 19.68 9.81
CA ALA A 247 -2.31 19.14 8.97
C ALA A 247 -1.83 17.95 8.15
N VAL A 248 -2.14 16.75 8.66
CA VAL A 248 -1.89 15.51 7.93
C VAL A 248 -2.86 15.38 6.74
N GLN A 249 -2.29 15.28 5.55
CA GLN A 249 -2.98 15.05 4.29
C GLN A 249 -2.92 13.58 3.90
N LEU A 250 -3.98 13.09 3.27
CA LEU A 250 -4.10 11.72 2.78
C LEU A 250 -4.25 11.72 1.25
N ASP A 251 -3.50 10.82 0.61
CA ASP A 251 -3.84 10.29 -0.70
C ASP A 251 -4.24 8.82 -0.56
N ASP A 252 -5.44 8.51 -1.05
CA ASP A 252 -6.05 7.18 -0.89
C ASP A 252 -5.38 6.16 -1.83
N TYR A 253 -5.71 4.88 -1.64
CA TYR A 253 -5.10 3.77 -2.34
C TYR A 253 -5.20 3.90 -3.87
N ARG A 254 -4.04 3.84 -4.52
CA ARG A 254 -3.91 3.65 -5.95
C ARG A 254 -2.63 2.90 -6.29
N THR A 255 -2.55 2.42 -7.53
CA THR A 255 -1.33 1.79 -8.06
C THR A 255 -0.17 2.78 -8.01
N TYR A 256 0.96 2.34 -7.47
CA TYR A 256 2.16 3.16 -7.37
C TYR A 256 3.35 2.45 -8.04
N ARG A 257 3.79 2.99 -9.18
CA ARG A 257 4.78 2.34 -10.05
C ARG A 257 6.14 2.12 -9.39
N PRO A 258 6.70 3.05 -8.58
CA PRO A 258 7.96 2.80 -7.87
C PRO A 258 7.92 1.53 -7.00
N SER A 259 6.75 1.21 -6.41
CA SER A 259 6.48 -0.04 -5.69
C SER A 259 5.79 -1.09 -6.55
N TYR A 260 6.16 -1.17 -7.83
CA TYR A 260 5.71 -2.21 -8.77
C TYR A 260 4.20 -2.26 -9.05
N ASP A 261 3.51 -1.11 -9.02
CA ASP A 261 2.04 -1.00 -9.13
C ASP A 261 1.24 -1.66 -8.00
N ASP A 262 1.88 -1.97 -6.87
CA ASP A 262 1.14 -2.29 -5.64
C ASP A 262 0.21 -1.12 -5.26
N GLN A 263 -0.86 -1.44 -4.52
CA GLN A 263 -1.76 -0.42 -3.97
C GLN A 263 -1.06 0.31 -2.81
N ALA A 264 -0.86 1.62 -2.95
CA ALA A 264 -0.26 2.46 -1.94
C ALA A 264 -1.18 3.64 -1.61
N ALA A 265 -1.22 4.00 -0.33
CA ALA A 265 -1.81 5.22 0.19
C ALA A 265 -0.72 6.00 0.93
N PHE A 266 -0.81 7.33 0.90
CA PHE A 266 0.25 8.20 1.44
C PHE A 266 -0.32 9.18 2.44
N PHE A 267 0.36 9.30 3.59
CA PHE A 267 0.14 10.38 4.54
C PHE A 267 1.30 11.37 4.43
N ALA A 268 1.00 12.65 4.34
CA ALA A 268 1.99 13.73 4.29
C ALA A 268 1.62 14.82 5.29
N ILE A 269 2.61 15.50 5.87
CA ILE A 269 2.46 16.58 6.84
C ILE A 269 3.47 17.68 6.55
#